data_AF-W9ZFF1-F1
#
_entry.id   AF-W9ZFF1-F1
#
_cell.length_a   1.000
_cell.length_b   1.000
_cell.length_c   1.000
_cell.angle_alpha   90.00
_cell.angle_beta   90.00
_cell.angle_gamma   90.00
#
_symmetry.space_group_name_H-M   'P 1'
#
loop_
_entity.id
_entity.type
_entity.pdbx_description
1 polymer ?
#
loop_
_entity_poly.entity_id
_entity_poly.type
_entity_poly.pdbx_seq_one_letter_code
_entity_poly.pdbx_strand_id
1 'polypeptide(L)'
;MVFLRYGLFSKDGKNLTGLEGVNNFHEANNILSHFDENCYNPYNPDRKDRYKLFKPPGTLADAVNRLFSKKYTDSWEAFASTKWWKESCQNVSTGYLSLEYIHDNVHNLTGGSNWEKRREIGGYGLEFLKGTGKVEDKTQDDDFLPFHAIEAEDPKTGYWTSRHIRDWTKLGYQYDDLRPGPDAILPGGDLNEEQFKLDLEAHIQTIYPSAQKYYEALFKDDNIPNKKFFGPHNTDNKTWNDYLINVIYDRYALNGSSYSIQFWLGGDGKDRDTTFRYRENLIGQVYLFVGLEPTAEGCSNCASQKDEKVLSRAQVLLTIPIISQALDERFEHIHSTTTDQVEEYLAKHLHWKFVQIGGKVRPATDFPKTIISVLKGTGKPQQTDKALPPVYAEYRPLYKPTEQKDCGVKKGKGLLGAPEKLSFRTFED
;
A
#
# COMPACT_ATOMS: atom_id res chain seq x y z
N MET A 1 -5.36 18.97 -2.12
CA MET A 1 -6.50 18.11 -1.76
C MET A 1 -6.67 18.19 -0.26
N VAL A 2 -7.81 18.66 0.25
CA VAL A 2 -8.10 18.71 1.70
C VAL A 2 -8.94 17.49 2.04
N PHE A 3 -8.37 16.53 2.76
CA PHE A 3 -9.06 15.32 3.17
C PHE A 3 -9.84 15.60 4.47
N LEU A 4 -11.17 15.48 4.44
CA LEU A 4 -12.04 15.82 5.56
C LEU A 4 -13.00 14.68 5.89
N ARG A 5 -12.99 14.25 7.16
CA ARG A 5 -13.95 13.29 7.70
C ARG A 5 -15.18 14.03 8.19
N TYR A 6 -16.27 14.05 7.42
CA TYR A 6 -17.54 14.67 7.82
C TYR A 6 -18.41 13.77 8.71
N GLY A 7 -18.52 14.09 10.01
CA GLY A 7 -19.48 13.47 10.92
C GLY A 7 -20.78 14.25 11.03
N LEU A 8 -21.95 13.63 10.89
CA LEU A 8 -23.25 14.30 11.08
C LEU A 8 -23.61 14.37 12.57
N PHE A 9 -23.63 15.56 13.17
CA PHE A 9 -24.11 15.78 14.53
C PHE A 9 -25.37 16.68 14.54
N SER A 10 -26.23 16.53 15.54
CA SER A 10 -27.24 17.56 15.84
C SER A 10 -26.68 18.67 16.71
N LYS A 11 -27.37 19.81 16.72
CA LYS A 11 -27.04 21.01 17.51
C LYS A 11 -26.84 20.77 19.01
N ASP A 12 -27.39 19.69 19.57
CA ASP A 12 -27.29 19.40 21.01
C ASP A 12 -26.10 18.49 21.38
N GLY A 13 -25.32 18.02 20.38
CA GLY A 13 -24.20 17.10 20.57
C GLY A 13 -24.57 15.70 21.09
N LYS A 14 -25.88 15.41 21.22
CA LYS A 14 -26.44 14.19 21.83
C LYS A 14 -27.29 13.38 20.84
N ASN A 15 -27.91 14.02 19.85
CA ASN A 15 -28.76 13.38 18.85
C ASN A 15 -28.21 13.53 17.42
N LEU A 16 -28.70 12.75 16.45
CA LEU A 16 -28.37 12.83 15.01
C LEU A 16 -29.51 13.54 14.27
N THR A 17 -29.29 14.73 13.70
CA THR A 17 -30.33 15.46 12.94
C THR A 17 -29.96 15.81 11.48
N GLY A 18 -28.78 15.42 11.01
CA GLY A 18 -28.37 15.64 9.62
C GLY A 18 -28.04 17.10 9.27
N LEU A 19 -27.19 17.24 8.25
CA LEU A 19 -26.74 18.44 7.52
C LEU A 19 -25.49 19.22 7.99
N GLU A 20 -24.97 19.06 9.21
CA GLU A 20 -23.68 19.66 9.60
C GLU A 20 -22.61 18.58 9.72
N GLY A 21 -21.77 18.45 8.69
CA GLY A 21 -20.61 17.58 8.71
C GLY A 21 -19.47 18.22 9.52
N VAL A 22 -19.07 17.61 10.64
CA VAL A 22 -17.95 18.04 11.48
C VAL A 22 -16.67 17.36 11.00
N ASN A 23 -15.60 18.12 10.77
CA ASN A 23 -14.26 17.59 10.46
C ASN A 23 -13.66 16.85 11.67
N ASN A 24 -13.69 15.51 11.66
CA ASN A 24 -13.11 14.69 12.73
C ASN A 24 -11.63 14.34 12.46
N PHE A 25 -10.77 15.36 12.43
CA PHE A 25 -9.34 15.21 12.18
C PHE A 25 -8.62 14.40 13.27
N HIS A 26 -9.12 14.39 14.51
CA HIS A 26 -8.53 13.59 15.59
C HIS A 26 -8.57 12.10 15.26
N GLU A 27 -9.71 11.59 14.79
CA GLU A 27 -9.82 10.18 14.45
C GLU A 27 -9.13 9.84 13.13
N ALA A 28 -9.10 10.77 12.16
CA ALA A 28 -8.28 10.61 10.97
C ALA A 28 -6.79 10.51 11.33
N ASN A 29 -6.28 11.38 12.20
CA ASN A 29 -4.91 11.34 12.69
C ASN A 29 -4.62 10.07 13.49
N ASN A 30 -5.56 9.63 14.35
CA ASN A 30 -5.42 8.37 15.06
C ASN A 30 -5.28 7.23 14.06
N ILE A 31 -6.19 7.07 13.11
CA ILE A 31 -6.14 5.97 12.14
C ILE A 31 -4.85 6.06 11.30
N LEU A 32 -4.51 7.24 10.79
CA LEU A 32 -3.31 7.43 9.97
C LEU A 32 -2.04 7.08 10.76
N SER A 33 -1.93 7.50 12.03
CA SER A 33 -0.76 7.21 12.87
C SER A 33 -0.59 5.72 13.17
N HIS A 34 -1.66 4.92 13.14
CA HIS A 34 -1.52 3.46 13.27
C HIS A 34 -0.72 2.86 12.11
N PHE A 35 -0.91 3.38 10.89
CA PHE A 35 -0.21 2.91 9.69
C PHE A 35 1.12 3.62 9.44
N ASP A 36 1.27 4.87 9.90
CA ASP A 36 2.47 5.69 9.71
C ASP A 36 3.55 5.48 10.79
N GLU A 37 3.15 5.40 12.07
CA GLU A 37 4.10 5.29 13.18
C GLU A 37 4.24 3.87 13.73
N ASN A 38 3.55 2.90 13.11
CA ASN A 38 3.41 1.51 13.54
C ASN A 38 2.79 1.38 14.94
N CYS A 39 1.48 1.16 15.01
CA CYS A 39 0.80 0.85 16.29
C CYS A 39 1.31 -0.44 16.96
N TYR A 40 2.03 -1.28 16.21
CA TYR A 40 2.70 -2.48 16.70
C TYR A 40 4.08 -2.15 17.30
N ASN A 41 4.17 -1.14 18.16
CA ASN A 41 5.39 -0.96 18.93
C ASN A 41 5.59 -2.22 19.80
N PRO A 42 6.64 -3.03 19.57
CA PRO A 42 6.80 -4.30 20.26
C PRO A 42 7.14 -4.12 21.74
N TYR A 43 7.46 -2.89 22.15
CA TYR A 43 7.88 -2.58 23.50
C TYR A 43 6.68 -2.30 24.38
N ASN A 44 6.66 -2.94 25.55
CA ASN A 44 5.64 -2.71 26.58
C ASN A 44 5.48 -1.20 26.83
N PRO A 45 4.26 -0.63 26.71
CA PRO A 45 4.04 0.79 26.93
C PRO A 45 4.42 1.23 28.35
N ASP A 46 4.35 0.36 29.34
CA ASP A 46 4.71 0.67 30.73
C ASP A 46 6.22 0.57 31.00
N ARG A 47 7.02 0.19 29.99
CA ARG A 47 8.48 0.08 30.11
C ARG A 47 9.11 1.46 30.29
N LYS A 48 9.80 1.67 31.41
CA LYS A 48 10.39 2.97 31.77
C LYS A 48 11.47 3.44 30.79
N ASP A 49 12.18 2.53 30.12
CA ASP A 49 13.24 2.81 29.15
C ASP A 49 12.74 2.80 27.69
N ARG A 50 11.42 2.71 27.44
CA ARG A 50 10.86 2.66 26.07
C ARG A 50 11.34 3.77 25.14
N TYR A 51 11.63 4.96 25.69
CA TYR A 51 12.12 6.12 24.93
C TYR A 51 13.56 5.96 24.42
N LYS A 52 14.31 5.00 24.97
CA LYS A 52 15.67 4.65 24.52
C LYS A 52 15.65 3.61 23.40
N LEU A 53 14.51 2.96 23.18
CA LEU A 53 14.35 1.94 22.16
C LEU A 53 14.06 2.61 20.81
N PHE A 54 14.41 1.95 19.71
CA PHE A 54 14.21 2.54 18.39
C PHE A 54 12.71 2.71 18.09
N LYS A 55 12.33 3.84 17.46
CA LYS A 55 10.96 4.03 16.96
C LYS A 55 10.80 3.24 15.66
N PRO A 56 9.89 2.26 15.61
CA PRO A 56 9.68 1.48 14.40
C PRO A 56 9.06 2.32 13.27
N PRO A 57 9.40 2.04 12.00
CA PRO A 57 8.69 2.58 10.84
C PRO A 57 7.28 1.99 10.75
N GLY A 58 6.32 2.77 10.27
CA GLY A 58 5.00 2.26 9.88
C GLY A 58 4.94 1.70 8.47
N THR A 59 3.89 0.91 8.23
CA THR A 59 3.60 0.29 6.93
C THR A 59 3.38 1.29 5.79
N LEU A 60 2.85 2.49 6.08
CA LEU A 60 2.64 3.53 5.06
C LEU A 60 3.98 4.15 4.63
N ALA A 61 4.85 4.48 5.58
CA ALA A 61 6.21 4.94 5.30
C ALA A 61 7.02 3.89 4.54
N ASP A 62 6.93 2.60 4.94
CA ASP A 62 7.60 1.50 4.23
C ASP A 62 7.08 1.32 2.80
N ALA A 63 5.77 1.52 2.57
CA ALA A 63 5.19 1.49 1.22
C ALA A 63 5.72 2.64 0.35
N VAL A 64 5.77 3.86 0.86
CA VAL A 64 6.34 5.00 0.11
C VAL A 64 7.82 4.75 -0.18
N ASN A 65 8.60 4.27 0.79
CA ASN A 65 10.00 3.94 0.59
C ASN A 65 10.20 2.90 -0.52
N ARG A 66 9.45 1.78 -0.46
CA ARG A 66 9.51 0.72 -1.47
C ARG A 66 9.16 1.18 -2.86
N LEU A 67 8.19 2.10 -3.00
CA LEU A 67 7.82 2.65 -4.30
C LEU A 67 9.01 3.29 -5.02
N PHE A 68 9.94 3.87 -4.24
CA PHE A 68 11.17 4.50 -4.75
C PHE A 68 12.42 3.63 -4.59
N SER A 69 12.31 2.43 -4.03
CA SER A 69 13.41 1.47 -3.97
C SER A 69 13.86 1.09 -5.38
N LYS A 70 15.18 1.02 -5.57
CA LYS A 70 15.80 0.65 -6.84
C LYS A 70 15.18 -0.64 -7.39
N LYS A 71 14.61 -0.51 -8.59
CA LYS A 71 13.97 -1.58 -9.36
C LYS A 71 12.78 -2.29 -8.68
N TYR A 72 12.11 -1.62 -7.74
CA TYR A 72 10.88 -2.15 -7.14
C TYR A 72 9.70 -2.06 -8.11
N THR A 73 9.57 -0.91 -8.79
CA THR A 73 8.66 -0.68 -9.92
C THR A 73 9.46 -0.24 -11.14
N ASP A 74 9.50 -1.08 -12.18
CA ASP A 74 10.35 -0.89 -13.36
C ASP A 74 9.62 -0.31 -14.58
N SER A 75 8.32 -0.04 -14.46
CA SER A 75 7.50 0.51 -15.54
C SER A 75 6.53 1.56 -15.03
N TRP A 76 6.17 2.50 -15.91
CA TRP A 76 5.20 3.55 -15.59
C TRP A 76 3.86 2.97 -15.16
N GLU A 77 3.42 1.91 -15.82
CA GLU A 77 2.13 1.28 -15.58
C GLU A 77 2.11 0.52 -14.23
N ALA A 78 3.25 -0.03 -13.78
CA ALA A 78 3.40 -0.59 -12.43
C ALA A 78 3.42 0.48 -11.35
N PHE A 79 4.12 1.58 -11.61
CA PHE A 79 4.22 2.69 -10.68
C PHE A 79 2.90 3.46 -10.54
N ALA A 80 2.25 3.81 -11.64
CA ALA A 80 1.20 4.84 -11.67
C ALA A 80 -0.18 4.34 -11.25
N SER A 81 -0.52 3.07 -11.51
CA SER A 81 -1.91 2.59 -11.39
C SER A 81 -2.06 1.22 -10.76
N THR A 82 -3.21 1.02 -10.11
CA THR A 82 -3.74 -0.27 -9.68
C THR A 82 -4.23 -1.12 -10.82
N LYS A 83 -4.29 -0.67 -12.07
CA LYS A 83 -4.75 -1.50 -13.20
C LYS A 83 -3.95 -2.81 -13.27
N TRP A 84 -4.65 -3.91 -13.53
CA TRP A 84 -4.06 -5.22 -13.76
C TRP A 84 -4.28 -5.64 -15.21
N TRP A 85 -3.23 -6.18 -15.83
CA TRP A 85 -3.27 -6.82 -17.15
C TRP A 85 -2.33 -8.03 -17.17
N LYS A 86 -2.53 -8.93 -18.13
CA LYS A 86 -1.88 -10.25 -18.14
C LYS A 86 -0.35 -10.16 -18.27
N GLU A 87 0.12 -9.27 -19.13
CA GLU A 87 1.54 -9.01 -19.38
C GLU A 87 2.19 -8.35 -18.14
N SER A 88 1.42 -7.58 -17.37
CA SER A 88 1.89 -7.03 -16.09
C SER A 88 2.36 -8.12 -15.15
N CYS A 89 1.73 -9.30 -15.15
CA CYS A 89 2.08 -10.42 -14.28
C CYS A 89 3.43 -11.04 -14.65
N GLN A 90 3.81 -10.99 -15.92
CA GLN A 90 5.07 -11.57 -16.41
C GLN A 90 6.27 -10.64 -16.17
N ASN A 91 6.02 -9.33 -16.05
CA ASN A 91 7.03 -8.30 -15.88
C ASN A 91 7.16 -7.78 -14.44
N VAL A 92 6.44 -8.35 -13.48
CA VAL A 92 6.58 -7.94 -12.07
C VAL A 92 7.85 -8.52 -11.49
N SER A 93 8.84 -7.64 -11.31
CA SER A 93 10.11 -7.95 -10.67
C SER A 93 9.95 -8.26 -9.18
N THR A 94 9.09 -7.52 -8.47
CA THR A 94 9.15 -7.46 -7.00
C THR A 94 7.77 -7.40 -6.30
N GLY A 95 6.72 -6.84 -6.94
CA GLY A 95 5.43 -6.63 -6.26
C GLY A 95 4.30 -5.96 -7.06
N TYR A 96 3.14 -5.79 -6.43
CA TYR A 96 1.95 -5.08 -6.96
C TYR A 96 1.70 -3.72 -6.30
N LEU A 97 2.73 -3.13 -5.70
CA LEU A 97 2.64 -1.80 -5.12
C LEU A 97 2.60 -0.72 -6.20
N SER A 98 1.72 0.26 -6.04
CA SER A 98 1.59 1.41 -6.95
C SER A 98 1.24 2.67 -6.19
N LEU A 99 1.47 3.82 -6.83
CA LEU A 99 1.10 5.15 -6.33
C LEU A 99 -0.40 5.25 -6.07
N GLU A 100 -1.23 4.80 -7.02
CA GLU A 100 -2.70 4.81 -6.88
C GLU A 100 -3.15 3.95 -5.68
N TYR A 101 -2.53 2.79 -5.43
CA TYR A 101 -2.87 1.99 -4.25
C TYR A 101 -2.60 2.73 -2.93
N ILE A 102 -1.43 3.38 -2.80
CA ILE A 102 -1.08 4.14 -1.61
C ILE A 102 -2.06 5.31 -1.42
N HIS A 103 -2.35 6.02 -2.51
CA HIS A 103 -3.32 7.11 -2.56
C HIS A 103 -4.72 6.67 -2.08
N ASP A 104 -5.25 5.57 -2.62
CA ASP A 104 -6.59 5.07 -2.30
C ASP A 104 -6.71 4.69 -0.82
N ASN A 105 -5.64 4.11 -0.25
CA ASN A 105 -5.59 3.83 1.17
C ASN A 105 -5.59 5.11 2.01
N VAL A 106 -4.83 6.15 1.63
CA VAL A 106 -4.85 7.44 2.34
C VAL A 106 -6.25 8.06 2.33
N HIS A 107 -7.01 7.95 1.22
CA HIS A 107 -8.42 8.36 1.18
C HIS A 107 -9.26 7.67 2.25
N ASN A 108 -9.13 6.34 2.39
CA ASN A 108 -9.91 5.61 3.38
C ASN A 108 -9.45 5.86 4.81
N LEU A 109 -8.15 6.00 5.04
CA LEU A 109 -7.61 6.26 6.37
C LEU A 109 -8.04 7.64 6.90
N THR A 110 -8.14 8.62 6.00
CA THR A 110 -8.56 9.98 6.34
C THR A 110 -10.09 10.14 6.36
N GLY A 111 -10.81 9.54 5.41
CA GLY A 111 -12.27 9.65 5.27
C GLY A 111 -13.06 8.63 6.08
N GLY A 112 -12.61 7.38 6.16
CA GLY A 112 -13.32 6.26 6.77
C GLY A 112 -14.50 5.74 5.94
N SER A 113 -14.78 4.43 6.02
CA SER A 113 -15.78 3.75 5.18
C SER A 113 -16.78 2.86 5.92
N ASN A 114 -16.86 2.92 7.27
CA ASN A 114 -17.72 2.05 8.09
C ASN A 114 -18.85 2.84 8.79
N TRP A 115 -20.13 2.45 8.62
CA TRP A 115 -21.32 3.08 9.23
C TRP A 115 -21.70 2.49 10.58
N GLU A 116 -21.25 1.27 10.90
CA GLU A 116 -21.68 0.52 12.09
C GLU A 116 -20.92 0.88 13.37
N LYS A 117 -19.83 1.65 13.27
CA LYS A 117 -19.27 2.32 14.46
C LYS A 117 -20.20 3.47 14.85
N ARG A 118 -21.17 3.16 15.74
CA ARG A 118 -21.96 4.17 16.47
C ARG A 118 -21.00 5.25 17.01
N ARG A 119 -20.95 6.41 16.33
CA ARG A 119 -20.27 7.69 16.66
C ARG A 119 -19.35 8.27 15.58
N GLU A 120 -19.10 7.59 14.46
CA GLU A 120 -18.13 8.07 13.48
C GLU A 120 -18.65 7.95 12.06
N ILE A 121 -19.03 9.09 11.48
CA ILE A 121 -19.40 9.22 10.06
C ILE A 121 -18.28 10.01 9.38
N GLY A 122 -17.95 9.65 8.15
CA GLY A 122 -17.03 10.39 7.29
C GLY A 122 -17.61 10.49 5.88
N GLY A 123 -17.45 11.66 5.27
CA GLY A 123 -17.93 11.99 3.93
C GLY A 123 -16.96 11.57 2.83
N TYR A 124 -17.55 11.25 1.68
CA TYR A 124 -16.94 10.67 0.49
C TYR A 124 -16.03 11.66 -0.26
N GLY A 125 -14.90 11.18 -0.77
CA GLY A 125 -14.37 11.74 -2.02
C GLY A 125 -15.25 11.25 -3.16
N LEU A 126 -16.06 12.14 -3.74
CA LEU A 126 -16.77 11.84 -4.99
C LEU A 126 -15.86 12.20 -6.15
N GLU A 127 -15.60 11.22 -7.02
CA GLU A 127 -14.98 11.46 -8.31
C GLU A 127 -16.08 11.84 -9.32
N PHE A 128 -16.01 13.07 -9.84
CA PHE A 128 -16.87 13.56 -10.92
C PHE A 128 -16.00 13.78 -12.14
N LEU A 129 -16.05 12.88 -13.12
CA LEU A 129 -15.44 13.10 -14.43
C LEU A 129 -16.39 12.61 -15.53
N LYS A 130 -16.35 13.32 -16.68
CA LYS A 130 -17.24 13.22 -17.85
C LYS A 130 -16.50 12.68 -19.06
N GLY A 131 -17.13 11.80 -19.84
CA GLY A 131 -16.71 11.41 -21.19
C GLY A 131 -17.38 10.12 -21.66
N THR A 132 -17.51 9.94 -22.98
CA THR A 132 -18.20 8.80 -23.66
C THR A 132 -17.30 8.05 -24.66
N GLY A 133 -17.41 6.73 -24.76
CA GLY A 133 -16.73 5.89 -25.78
C GLY A 133 -16.15 4.54 -25.27
N LYS A 134 -15.90 3.59 -26.18
CA LYS A 134 -14.95 2.48 -25.92
C LYS A 134 -13.55 3.07 -25.93
N VAL A 135 -12.77 2.86 -24.89
CA VAL A 135 -11.50 3.56 -24.71
C VAL A 135 -10.37 2.55 -24.79
N GLU A 136 -9.54 2.67 -25.83
CA GLU A 136 -8.19 2.07 -25.82
C GLU A 136 -7.40 2.60 -24.62
N ASP A 137 -6.35 1.89 -24.19
CA ASP A 137 -5.53 2.35 -23.08
C ASP A 137 -5.02 3.77 -23.33
N LYS A 138 -5.38 4.66 -22.41
CA LYS A 138 -4.99 6.06 -22.46
C LYS A 138 -3.46 6.18 -22.52
N THR A 139 -2.99 6.91 -23.50
CA THR A 139 -1.60 7.21 -23.79
C THR A 139 -1.21 8.57 -23.21
N GLN A 140 0.07 8.91 -23.30
CA GLN A 140 0.57 10.23 -22.91
C GLN A 140 0.02 11.39 -23.77
N ASP A 141 -0.60 11.09 -24.92
CA ASP A 141 -1.19 12.05 -25.86
C ASP A 141 -2.67 12.32 -25.60
N ASP A 142 -3.31 11.50 -24.77
CA ASP A 142 -4.73 11.66 -24.51
C ASP A 142 -5.04 12.93 -23.72
N ASP A 143 -6.16 13.54 -24.08
CA ASP A 143 -6.66 14.77 -23.46
C ASP A 143 -7.03 14.54 -21.98
N PHE A 144 -6.51 15.41 -21.12
CA PHE A 144 -6.93 15.55 -19.74
C PHE A 144 -8.15 16.45 -19.64
N LEU A 145 -9.30 15.88 -19.94
CA LEU A 145 -10.57 16.58 -19.82
C LEU A 145 -10.88 16.92 -18.34
N PRO A 146 -11.49 18.08 -18.06
CA PRO A 146 -11.88 19.15 -18.98
C PRO A 146 -10.85 20.31 -19.03
N PHE A 147 -9.56 20.03 -18.82
CA PHE A 147 -8.56 21.07 -18.60
C PHE A 147 -7.93 21.55 -19.91
N HIS A 148 -8.04 22.84 -20.22
CA HIS A 148 -7.42 23.49 -21.40
C HIS A 148 -6.04 24.06 -21.09
N ALA A 149 -5.07 23.78 -21.96
CA ALA A 149 -3.71 24.31 -21.90
C ALA A 149 -3.55 25.66 -22.61
N ILE A 150 -4.37 25.88 -23.63
CA ILE A 150 -4.41 27.11 -24.40
C ILE A 150 -5.86 27.53 -24.61
N GLU A 151 -6.08 28.84 -24.78
CA GLU A 151 -7.35 29.33 -25.28
C GLU A 151 -7.50 28.90 -26.74
N ALA A 152 -8.63 28.25 -27.06
CA ALA A 152 -8.93 27.76 -28.39
C ALA A 152 -10.34 28.21 -28.79
N GLU A 153 -10.53 28.54 -30.06
CA GLU A 153 -11.84 28.95 -30.58
C GLU A 153 -12.89 27.82 -30.46
N ASP A 154 -12.46 26.57 -30.64
CA ASP A 154 -13.27 25.40 -30.32
C ASP A 154 -12.99 24.94 -28.87
N PRO A 155 -13.96 25.00 -27.95
CA PRO A 155 -13.80 24.54 -26.58
C PRO A 155 -13.55 23.03 -26.46
N LYS A 156 -13.61 22.27 -27.55
CA LYS A 156 -13.21 20.85 -27.61
C LYS A 156 -11.76 20.62 -28.04
N THR A 157 -10.96 21.67 -28.16
CA THR A 157 -9.56 21.59 -28.59
C THR A 157 -8.65 22.32 -27.60
N GLY A 158 -7.34 22.04 -27.65
CA GLY A 158 -6.37 22.71 -26.79
C GLY A 158 -6.31 22.18 -25.36
N TYR A 159 -6.68 20.91 -25.13
CA TYR A 159 -6.60 20.29 -23.81
C TYR A 159 -5.16 20.03 -23.36
N TRP A 160 -4.96 19.96 -22.04
CA TRP A 160 -3.72 19.43 -21.47
C TRP A 160 -3.56 17.94 -21.81
N THR A 161 -2.31 17.47 -21.85
CA THR A 161 -1.97 16.04 -22.01
C THR A 161 -0.83 15.71 -21.05
N SER A 162 -0.50 14.42 -20.88
CA SER A 162 0.60 14.00 -19.99
C SER A 162 1.95 14.58 -20.42
N ARG A 163 2.17 14.78 -21.73
CA ARG A 163 3.42 15.41 -22.23
C ARG A 163 3.61 16.83 -21.73
N HIS A 164 2.53 17.60 -21.69
CA HIS A 164 2.57 18.99 -21.26
C HIS A 164 2.97 19.13 -19.79
N ILE A 165 2.63 18.15 -18.94
CA ILE A 165 2.85 18.19 -17.49
C ILE A 165 3.97 17.26 -17.00
N ARG A 166 4.70 16.60 -17.91
CA ARG A 166 5.86 15.76 -17.54
C ARG A 166 6.93 16.56 -16.79
N ASP A 167 7.11 17.81 -17.20
CA ASP A 167 7.87 18.81 -16.45
C ASP A 167 6.87 19.71 -15.72
N TRP A 168 6.61 19.40 -14.45
CA TRP A 168 5.65 20.13 -13.63
C TRP A 168 6.07 21.58 -13.37
N THR A 169 7.35 21.92 -13.50
CA THR A 169 7.85 23.27 -13.21
C THR A 169 7.30 24.32 -14.17
N LYS A 170 6.87 23.89 -15.37
CA LYS A 170 6.16 24.72 -16.36
C LYS A 170 4.81 25.24 -15.87
N LEU A 171 4.25 24.62 -14.83
CA LEU A 171 3.03 25.06 -14.15
C LEU A 171 3.29 26.14 -13.09
N GLY A 172 4.54 26.60 -12.94
CA GLY A 172 4.89 27.71 -12.05
C GLY A 172 5.10 27.32 -10.59
N TYR A 173 5.35 26.04 -10.29
CA TYR A 173 5.63 25.56 -8.93
C TYR A 173 6.76 24.52 -8.88
N GLN A 174 7.35 24.33 -7.70
CA GLN A 174 8.40 23.34 -7.43
C GLN A 174 8.28 22.84 -5.97
N TYR A 175 8.64 21.58 -5.75
CA TYR A 175 8.76 20.99 -4.42
C TYR A 175 10.17 21.23 -3.86
N ASP A 176 10.26 21.62 -2.59
CA ASP A 176 11.54 21.86 -1.93
C ASP A 176 12.44 20.62 -1.94
N ASP A 177 11.86 19.43 -1.77
CA ASP A 177 12.55 18.13 -1.82
C ASP A 177 13.19 17.81 -3.18
N LEU A 178 12.73 18.47 -4.25
CA LEU A 178 13.22 18.26 -5.62
C LEU A 178 14.16 19.38 -6.08
N ARG A 179 14.57 20.28 -5.17
CA ARG A 179 15.63 21.25 -5.46
C ARG A 179 17.00 20.60 -5.26
N PRO A 180 17.88 20.62 -6.27
CA PRO A 180 19.22 20.06 -6.12
C PRO A 180 20.01 20.78 -5.02
N GLY A 181 20.69 19.99 -4.19
CA GLY A 181 21.67 20.50 -3.25
C GLY A 181 22.94 21.02 -3.94
N PRO A 182 23.78 21.80 -3.25
CA PRO A 182 25.00 22.37 -3.84
C PRO A 182 25.97 21.31 -4.36
N ASP A 183 26.06 20.15 -3.71
CA ASP A 183 26.93 19.04 -4.12
C ASP A 183 26.49 18.38 -5.45
N ALA A 184 25.22 18.55 -5.81
CA ALA A 184 24.66 18.10 -7.09
C ALA A 184 24.81 19.15 -8.20
N ILE A 185 25.40 20.32 -7.93
CA ILE A 185 25.65 21.37 -8.94
C ILE A 185 27.14 21.40 -9.27
N LEU A 186 27.46 21.17 -10.55
CA LEU A 186 28.84 21.23 -11.04
C LEU A 186 29.35 22.68 -11.05
N PRO A 187 30.68 22.91 -11.08
CA PRO A 187 31.26 24.27 -11.11
C PRO A 187 30.76 25.18 -12.25
N GLY A 188 30.18 24.62 -13.32
CA GLY A 188 29.56 25.35 -14.43
C GLY A 188 28.07 25.70 -14.24
N GLY A 189 27.44 25.28 -13.13
CA GLY A 189 26.01 25.45 -12.87
C GLY A 189 25.13 24.30 -13.38
N ASP A 190 25.71 23.33 -14.09
CA ASP A 190 25.00 22.15 -14.60
C ASP A 190 24.65 21.16 -13.47
N LEU A 191 23.51 20.50 -13.60
CA LEU A 191 23.07 19.46 -12.68
C LEU A 191 23.85 18.16 -12.89
N ASN A 192 24.49 17.67 -11.83
CA ASN A 192 24.93 16.29 -11.74
C ASN A 192 23.73 15.39 -11.38
N GLU A 193 23.09 14.82 -12.41
CA GLU A 193 21.91 13.98 -12.22
C GLU A 193 22.15 12.74 -11.34
N GLU A 194 23.33 12.13 -11.40
CA GLU A 194 23.65 10.94 -10.61
C GLU A 194 23.73 11.29 -9.13
N GLN A 195 24.43 12.38 -8.80
CA GLN A 195 24.51 12.87 -7.43
C GLN A 195 23.13 13.31 -6.91
N PHE A 196 22.34 14.01 -7.74
CA PHE A 196 20.99 14.43 -7.37
C PHE A 196 20.07 13.25 -7.07
N LYS A 197 20.11 12.19 -7.90
CA LYS A 197 19.34 10.95 -7.66
C LYS A 197 19.77 10.27 -6.36
N LEU A 198 21.08 10.19 -6.11
CA LEU A 198 21.63 9.61 -4.87
C LEU A 198 21.21 10.39 -3.63
N ASP A 199 21.21 11.73 -3.70
CA ASP A 199 20.78 12.61 -2.61
C ASP A 199 19.28 12.47 -2.35
N LEU A 200 18.47 12.38 -3.41
CA LEU A 200 17.03 12.16 -3.30
C LEU A 200 16.69 10.80 -2.69
N GLU A 201 17.38 9.73 -3.10
CA GLU A 201 17.23 8.40 -2.49
C GLU A 201 17.57 8.43 -1.00
N ALA A 202 18.69 9.07 -0.61
CA ALA A 202 19.08 9.21 0.79
C ALA A 202 18.06 10.03 1.60
N HIS A 203 17.49 11.09 1.01
CA HIS A 203 16.42 11.88 1.61
C HIS A 203 15.17 11.04 1.82
N ILE A 204 14.73 10.28 0.81
CA ILE A 204 13.60 9.34 0.89
C ILE A 204 13.79 8.34 2.02
N GLN A 205 14.97 7.72 2.14
CA GLN A 205 15.26 6.78 3.23
C GLN A 205 15.18 7.44 4.61
N THR A 206 15.48 8.73 4.70
CA THR A 206 15.44 9.51 5.94
C THR A 206 14.00 9.85 6.35
N ILE A 207 13.18 10.35 5.41
CA ILE A 207 11.82 10.83 5.71
C ILE A 207 10.76 9.72 5.67
N TYR A 208 11.01 8.65 4.91
CA TYR A 208 10.16 7.45 4.83
C TYR A 208 10.98 6.22 5.22
N PRO A 209 11.14 5.94 6.53
CA PRO A 209 11.94 4.80 6.97
C PRO A 209 11.27 3.47 6.59
N SER A 210 12.07 2.51 6.14
CA SER A 210 11.63 1.17 5.73
C SER A 210 11.92 0.08 6.76
N ALA A 211 11.50 -1.15 6.45
CA ALA A 211 11.82 -2.35 7.23
C ALA A 211 13.35 -2.53 7.49
N GLN A 212 14.22 -1.91 6.68
CA GLN A 212 15.67 -1.87 6.95
C GLN A 212 15.98 -1.28 8.34
N LYS A 213 15.25 -0.26 8.80
CA LYS A 213 15.45 0.35 10.11
C LYS A 213 15.20 -0.65 11.25
N TYR A 214 14.19 -1.50 11.10
CA TYR A 214 13.94 -2.61 12.02
C TYR A 214 15.11 -3.58 12.05
N TYR A 215 15.52 -4.03 10.86
CA TYR A 215 16.60 -4.97 10.70
C TYR A 215 17.90 -4.44 11.35
N GLU A 216 18.31 -3.22 11.02
CA GLU A 216 19.54 -2.61 11.55
C GLU A 216 19.54 -2.45 13.07
N ALA A 217 18.39 -2.06 13.65
CA ALA A 217 18.28 -1.87 15.08
C ALA A 217 18.34 -3.20 15.83
N LEU A 218 17.62 -4.21 15.35
CA LEU A 218 17.60 -5.55 15.96
C LEU A 218 18.91 -6.28 15.76
N PHE A 219 19.56 -6.13 14.59
CA PHE A 219 20.82 -6.78 14.30
C PHE A 219 21.95 -6.32 15.24
N LYS A 220 21.87 -5.08 15.74
CA LYS A 220 22.80 -4.49 16.70
C LYS A 220 22.43 -4.77 18.17
N ASP A 221 21.26 -5.36 18.43
CA ASP A 221 20.80 -5.65 19.79
C ASP A 221 21.30 -7.02 20.24
N ASP A 222 22.28 -7.05 21.14
CA ASP A 222 22.86 -8.28 21.70
C ASP A 222 21.82 -9.16 22.44
N ASN A 223 20.67 -8.59 22.83
CA ASN A 223 19.59 -9.35 23.48
C ASN A 223 18.74 -10.13 22.48
N ILE A 224 18.86 -9.85 21.17
CA ILE A 224 18.14 -10.55 20.12
C ILE A 224 19.09 -11.59 19.50
N PRO A 225 18.86 -12.90 19.68
CA PRO A 225 19.69 -13.92 19.05
C PRO A 225 19.43 -13.94 17.54
N ASN A 226 20.14 -13.10 16.77
CA ASN A 226 19.91 -12.85 15.34
C ASN A 226 19.75 -14.13 14.51
N LYS A 227 20.61 -15.13 14.72
CA LYS A 227 20.52 -16.42 14.00
C LYS A 227 19.21 -17.17 14.28
N LYS A 228 18.65 -17.06 15.48
CA LYS A 228 17.36 -17.65 15.85
C LYS A 228 16.20 -16.81 15.30
N PHE A 229 16.32 -15.48 15.36
CA PHE A 229 15.25 -14.57 14.97
C PHE A 229 15.13 -14.42 13.44
N PHE A 230 16.21 -14.08 12.74
CA PHE A 230 16.22 -13.89 11.28
C PHE A 230 16.54 -15.17 10.51
N GLY A 231 17.18 -16.15 11.15
CA GLY A 231 17.76 -17.32 10.50
C GLY A 231 19.26 -17.14 10.17
N PRO A 232 20.02 -18.24 10.04
CA PRO A 232 21.47 -18.17 9.79
C PRO A 232 21.80 -17.51 8.45
N HIS A 233 21.11 -17.89 7.37
CA HIS A 233 21.36 -17.34 6.02
C HIS A 233 21.21 -15.81 5.97
N ASN A 234 20.16 -15.28 6.59
CA ASN A 234 19.92 -13.84 6.66
C ASN A 234 20.98 -13.11 7.48
N THR A 235 21.45 -13.76 8.56
CA THR A 235 22.52 -13.20 9.39
C THR A 235 23.83 -13.10 8.64
N ASP A 236 24.23 -14.19 7.98
CA ASP A 236 25.51 -14.29 7.28
C ASP A 236 25.56 -13.34 6.06
N ASN A 237 24.43 -13.16 5.36
CA ASN A 237 24.34 -12.32 4.17
C ASN A 237 23.92 -10.87 4.44
N LYS A 238 23.69 -10.51 5.71
CA LYS A 238 23.15 -9.20 6.11
C LYS A 238 21.82 -8.83 5.42
N THR A 239 20.88 -9.77 5.40
CA THR A 239 19.56 -9.64 4.76
C THR A 239 18.44 -9.93 5.76
N TRP A 240 17.18 -9.72 5.35
CA TRP A 240 16.00 -10.18 6.09
C TRP A 240 14.97 -10.85 5.16
N ASN A 241 14.10 -11.69 5.74
CA ASN A 241 12.95 -12.21 5.03
C ASN A 241 11.91 -11.11 4.86
N ASP A 242 11.48 -10.87 3.62
CA ASP A 242 10.42 -9.94 3.32
C ASP A 242 9.11 -10.70 3.07
N TYR A 243 8.00 -10.23 3.62
CA TYR A 243 6.69 -10.85 3.47
C TYR A 243 5.66 -9.82 3.02
N LEU A 244 4.83 -10.22 2.07
CA LEU A 244 3.77 -9.37 1.54
C LEU A 244 2.59 -10.17 1.03
N ILE A 245 1.45 -9.50 0.87
CA ILE A 245 0.24 -10.00 0.25
C ILE A 245 0.06 -9.27 -1.07
N ASN A 246 -0.09 -10.01 -2.16
CA ASN A 246 -0.56 -9.46 -3.42
C ASN A 246 -2.04 -9.78 -3.58
N VAL A 247 -2.78 -8.80 -4.10
CA VAL A 247 -4.22 -8.92 -4.33
C VAL A 247 -4.50 -8.56 -5.78
N ILE A 248 -5.25 -9.39 -6.47
CA ILE A 248 -5.96 -9.05 -7.71
C ILE A 248 -7.43 -8.98 -7.35
N TYR A 249 -8.14 -7.96 -7.82
CA TYR A 249 -9.54 -7.75 -7.47
C TYR A 249 -10.31 -7.08 -8.59
N ASP A 250 -11.63 -7.24 -8.59
CA ASP A 250 -12.52 -6.58 -9.53
C ASP A 250 -13.11 -5.34 -8.89
N ARG A 251 -12.67 -4.16 -9.34
CA ARG A 251 -13.11 -2.88 -8.79
C ARG A 251 -14.63 -2.68 -8.86
N TYR A 252 -15.31 -3.39 -9.75
CA TYR A 252 -16.75 -3.31 -9.96
C TYR A 252 -17.52 -4.51 -9.41
N ALA A 253 -16.91 -5.34 -8.54
CA ALA A 253 -17.55 -6.52 -7.96
C ALA A 253 -18.92 -6.24 -7.30
N LEU A 254 -19.11 -5.04 -6.75
CA LEU A 254 -20.37 -4.59 -6.15
C LEU A 254 -21.09 -3.53 -7.01
N ASN A 255 -21.07 -3.69 -8.34
CA ASN A 255 -21.69 -2.78 -9.32
C ASN A 255 -21.23 -1.32 -9.14
N GLY A 256 -19.93 -1.14 -8.90
CA GLY A 256 -19.33 0.19 -8.66
C GLY A 256 -19.51 0.73 -7.24
N SER A 257 -20.22 0.04 -6.34
CA SER A 257 -20.19 0.40 -4.91
C SER A 257 -18.82 0.15 -4.32
N SER A 258 -18.27 1.13 -3.60
CA SER A 258 -16.96 1.01 -2.97
C SER A 258 -16.96 0.00 -1.82
N TYR A 259 -15.83 -0.67 -1.67
CA TYR A 259 -15.58 -1.66 -0.63
C TYR A 259 -14.10 -1.66 -0.26
N SER A 260 -13.76 -2.39 0.80
CA SER A 260 -12.38 -2.66 1.17
C SER A 260 -12.16 -4.14 1.38
N ILE A 261 -10.94 -4.60 1.10
CA ILE A 261 -10.44 -5.91 1.51
C ILE A 261 -9.51 -5.65 2.69
N GLN A 262 -9.96 -5.98 3.90
CA GLN A 262 -9.22 -5.72 5.13
C GLN A 262 -8.45 -6.97 5.55
N PHE A 263 -7.16 -6.83 5.84
CA PHE A 263 -6.28 -7.91 6.25
C PHE A 263 -5.97 -7.81 7.74
N TRP A 264 -6.18 -8.92 8.43
CA TRP A 264 -6.08 -9.03 9.87
C TRP A 264 -5.07 -10.11 10.25
N LEU A 265 -4.27 -9.83 11.27
CA LEU A 265 -3.26 -10.72 11.82
C LEU A 265 -3.32 -10.65 13.34
N GLY A 266 -3.74 -11.73 14.00
CA GLY A 266 -3.82 -11.74 15.47
C GLY A 266 -3.69 -13.14 16.07
N GLY A 267 -3.77 -13.26 17.40
CA GLY A 267 -3.86 -14.56 18.07
C GLY A 267 -3.33 -14.52 19.50
N ASP A 268 -4.24 -14.64 20.47
CA ASP A 268 -3.96 -15.06 21.85
C ASP A 268 -4.38 -16.53 22.04
N GLY A 269 -3.99 -17.40 21.10
CA GLY A 269 -3.88 -18.86 21.30
C GLY A 269 -5.13 -19.70 21.60
N LYS A 270 -6.27 -19.11 21.94
CA LYS A 270 -7.48 -19.86 22.33
C LYS A 270 -8.72 -19.53 21.52
N ASP A 271 -8.76 -18.42 20.80
CA ASP A 271 -9.93 -18.00 20.03
C ASP A 271 -9.51 -17.32 18.71
N ARG A 272 -10.03 -17.82 17.58
CA ARG A 272 -9.82 -17.17 16.27
C ARG A 272 -10.51 -15.81 16.18
N ASP A 273 -11.53 -15.56 17.02
CA ASP A 273 -12.30 -14.32 17.00
C ASP A 273 -11.61 -13.14 17.69
N THR A 274 -10.56 -13.37 18.50
CA THR A 274 -9.78 -12.26 19.09
C THR A 274 -9.00 -11.49 18.02
N THR A 275 -8.72 -12.12 16.87
CA THR A 275 -8.08 -11.46 15.71
C THR A 275 -8.89 -10.29 15.15
N PHE A 276 -10.21 -10.25 15.35
CA PHE A 276 -11.09 -9.23 14.76
C PHE A 276 -11.59 -8.18 15.74
N ARG A 277 -11.34 -8.35 17.05
CA ARG A 277 -11.86 -7.45 18.11
C ARG A 277 -10.98 -6.22 18.33
N TYR A 278 -9.73 -6.32 17.92
CA TYR A 278 -8.64 -5.43 18.29
C TYR A 278 -8.13 -4.72 17.04
N ARG A 279 -8.21 -3.38 17.01
CA ARG A 279 -7.78 -2.56 15.85
C ARG A 279 -6.30 -2.79 15.55
N GLU A 280 -5.52 -3.12 16.58
CA GLU A 280 -4.12 -3.52 16.52
C GLU A 280 -3.88 -4.85 15.82
N ASN A 281 -4.91 -5.57 15.34
CA ASN A 281 -4.72 -6.72 14.46
C ASN A 281 -4.99 -6.38 12.99
N LEU A 282 -5.51 -5.19 12.67
CA LEU A 282 -5.64 -4.72 11.29
C LEU A 282 -4.26 -4.30 10.79
N ILE A 283 -3.68 -5.09 9.90
CA ILE A 283 -2.31 -4.90 9.40
C ILE A 283 -2.25 -4.15 8.07
N GLY A 284 -3.37 -4.06 7.37
CA GLY A 284 -3.45 -3.41 6.07
C GLY A 284 -4.81 -3.61 5.41
N GLN A 285 -5.02 -2.86 4.33
CA GLN A 285 -6.25 -2.96 3.55
C GLN A 285 -5.98 -2.61 2.09
N VAL A 286 -6.84 -3.12 1.23
CA VAL A 286 -7.00 -2.63 -0.14
C VAL A 286 -8.32 -1.87 -0.15
N TYR A 287 -8.25 -0.54 -0.18
CA TYR A 287 -9.43 0.28 -0.37
C TYR A 287 -9.65 0.53 -1.84
N LEU A 288 -10.91 0.45 -2.25
CA LEU A 288 -11.32 0.78 -3.60
C LEU A 288 -11.99 2.14 -3.57
N PHE A 289 -11.31 3.14 -4.11
CA PHE A 289 -11.90 4.45 -4.32
C PHE A 289 -12.72 4.39 -5.62
N VAL A 290 -14.00 4.04 -5.50
CA VAL A 290 -14.98 4.16 -6.59
C VAL A 290 -16.11 5.07 -6.18
N GLY A 291 -16.50 5.98 -7.08
CA GLY A 291 -17.70 6.80 -6.95
C GLY A 291 -18.97 6.02 -7.30
N LEU A 292 -19.95 6.70 -7.89
CA LEU A 292 -21.14 6.07 -8.45
C LEU A 292 -20.76 5.06 -9.56
N GLU A 293 -21.66 4.11 -9.83
CA GLU A 293 -21.52 3.15 -10.93
C GLU A 293 -21.15 3.91 -12.23
N PRO A 294 -19.99 3.61 -12.86
CA PRO A 294 -19.57 4.36 -14.02
C PRO A 294 -20.54 4.09 -15.17
N THR A 295 -21.15 5.15 -15.67
CA THR A 295 -21.91 5.13 -16.92
C THR A 295 -21.01 5.60 -18.05
N ALA A 296 -21.35 5.21 -19.28
CA ALA A 296 -20.69 5.74 -20.48
C ALA A 296 -20.79 7.27 -20.57
N GLU A 297 -21.70 7.91 -19.82
CA GLU A 297 -21.84 9.38 -19.77
C GLU A 297 -21.00 10.02 -18.64
N GLY A 298 -20.68 9.24 -17.60
CA GLY A 298 -19.80 9.61 -16.50
C GLY A 298 -18.33 9.47 -16.90
N CYS A 299 -17.69 8.36 -16.59
CA CYS A 299 -16.30 8.14 -16.97
C CYS A 299 -16.19 7.09 -18.06
N SER A 300 -16.03 7.53 -19.32
CA SER A 300 -15.85 6.67 -20.50
C SER A 300 -14.90 5.49 -20.26
N ASN A 301 -13.72 5.81 -19.73
CA ASN A 301 -12.66 4.84 -19.46
C ASN A 301 -13.08 3.87 -18.35
N CYS A 302 -13.67 4.38 -17.27
CA CYS A 302 -14.14 3.56 -16.15
C CYS A 302 -15.29 2.63 -16.57
N ALA A 303 -16.22 3.13 -17.41
CA ALA A 303 -17.31 2.35 -17.97
C ALA A 303 -16.80 1.27 -18.94
N SER A 304 -15.86 1.62 -19.83
CA SER A 304 -15.19 0.65 -20.71
C SER A 304 -14.45 -0.41 -19.90
N GLN A 305 -13.68 0.00 -18.88
CA GLN A 305 -12.97 -0.92 -17.99
C GLN A 305 -13.92 -1.87 -17.25
N LYS A 306 -15.08 -1.37 -16.81
CA LYS A 306 -16.12 -2.20 -16.20
C LYS A 306 -16.68 -3.22 -17.20
N ASP A 307 -17.04 -2.77 -18.40
CA ASP A 307 -17.59 -3.64 -19.45
C ASP A 307 -16.58 -4.69 -19.91
N GLU A 308 -15.31 -4.30 -20.02
CA GLU A 308 -14.17 -5.15 -20.36
C GLU A 308 -13.68 -6.00 -19.18
N LYS A 309 -14.27 -5.82 -17.99
CA LYS A 309 -13.94 -6.59 -16.78
C LYS A 309 -12.47 -6.47 -16.37
N VAL A 310 -11.89 -5.29 -16.58
CA VAL A 310 -10.51 -4.96 -16.20
C VAL A 310 -10.36 -5.12 -14.69
N LEU A 311 -9.33 -5.87 -14.29
CA LEU A 311 -9.02 -6.10 -12.90
C LEU A 311 -8.08 -5.01 -12.37
N SER A 312 -8.00 -4.95 -11.06
CA SER A 312 -7.05 -4.13 -10.33
C SER A 312 -6.12 -5.02 -9.49
N ARG A 313 -4.99 -4.46 -9.07
CA ARG A 313 -3.96 -5.07 -8.25
C ARG A 313 -3.56 -4.15 -7.10
N ALA A 314 -3.11 -4.76 -6.01
CA ALA A 314 -2.64 -4.08 -4.82
C ALA A 314 -1.66 -4.95 -4.04
N GLN A 315 -0.94 -4.33 -3.10
CA GLN A 315 0.03 -5.01 -2.24
C GLN A 315 -0.01 -4.54 -0.79
N VAL A 316 -0.18 -5.48 0.14
CA VAL A 316 -0.14 -5.22 1.59
C VAL A 316 1.17 -5.76 2.16
N LEU A 317 1.91 -4.91 2.87
CA LEU A 317 3.22 -5.25 3.44
C LEU A 317 3.05 -5.93 4.80
N LEU A 318 3.73 -7.06 5.02
CA LEU A 318 3.63 -7.85 6.26
C LEU A 318 4.90 -7.82 7.11
N THR A 319 6.05 -7.45 6.54
CA THR A 319 7.35 -7.55 7.21
C THR A 319 7.38 -6.81 8.55
N ILE A 320 6.94 -5.55 8.58
CA ILE A 320 6.89 -4.75 9.82
C ILE A 320 5.93 -5.34 10.85
N PRO A 321 4.65 -5.64 10.52
CA PRO A 321 3.74 -6.30 11.45
C PRO A 321 4.28 -7.63 12.02
N ILE A 322 4.88 -8.46 11.17
CA ILE A 322 5.45 -9.76 11.58
C ILE A 322 6.61 -9.58 12.55
N ILE A 323 7.58 -8.69 12.24
CA ILE A 323 8.69 -8.41 13.14
C ILE A 323 8.17 -7.89 14.48
N SER A 324 7.19 -7.00 14.44
CA SER A 324 6.61 -6.40 15.63
C SER A 324 5.94 -7.42 16.53
N GLN A 325 5.07 -8.27 15.99
CA GLN A 325 4.41 -9.32 16.76
C GLN A 325 5.40 -10.38 17.25
N ALA A 326 6.44 -10.69 16.48
CA ALA A 326 7.48 -11.65 16.89
C ALA A 326 8.33 -11.16 18.08
N LEU A 327 8.42 -9.85 18.29
CA LEU A 327 9.15 -9.23 19.39
C LEU A 327 8.27 -8.95 20.62
N ASP A 328 6.96 -8.86 20.41
CA ASP A 328 6.02 -8.52 21.45
C ASP A 328 5.63 -9.76 22.26
N GLU A 329 6.08 -9.81 23.52
CA GLU A 329 5.86 -10.93 24.45
C GLU A 329 4.36 -11.24 24.69
N ARG A 330 3.45 -10.32 24.34
CA ARG A 330 1.99 -10.55 24.39
C ARG A 330 1.50 -11.52 23.31
N PHE A 331 2.27 -11.72 22.23
CA PHE A 331 1.93 -12.62 21.14
C PHE A 331 2.67 -13.96 21.30
N GLU A 332 1.93 -15.03 21.61
CA GLU A 332 2.52 -16.34 21.92
C GLU A 332 2.86 -17.22 20.70
N HIS A 333 2.40 -16.85 19.49
CA HIS A 333 2.38 -17.76 18.32
C HIS A 333 3.49 -17.50 17.31
N ILE A 334 4.29 -16.46 17.51
CA ILE A 334 5.40 -16.09 16.64
C ILE A 334 6.52 -15.47 17.47
N HIS A 335 7.77 -15.93 17.25
CA HIS A 335 8.95 -15.48 18.01
C HIS A 335 10.19 -15.27 17.12
N SER A 336 10.01 -15.38 15.80
CA SER A 336 11.05 -15.33 14.78
C SER A 336 10.40 -15.01 13.43
N THR A 337 11.21 -14.46 12.53
CA THR A 337 10.81 -14.08 11.16
C THR A 337 11.26 -15.13 10.14
N THR A 338 11.69 -16.30 10.59
CA THR A 338 12.06 -17.43 9.72
C THR A 338 10.84 -17.92 8.93
N THR A 339 11.08 -18.38 7.69
CA THR A 339 9.98 -18.71 6.78
C THR A 339 9.06 -19.79 7.33
N ASP A 340 9.60 -20.84 7.95
CA ASP A 340 8.79 -21.94 8.48
C ASP A 340 7.84 -21.49 9.59
N GLN A 341 8.32 -20.65 10.52
CA GLN A 341 7.48 -20.14 11.60
C GLN A 341 6.45 -19.13 11.08
N VAL A 342 6.86 -18.22 10.20
CA VAL A 342 5.96 -17.23 9.60
C VAL A 342 4.88 -17.90 8.75
N GLU A 343 5.24 -18.89 7.94
CA GLU A 343 4.27 -19.59 7.09
C GLU A 343 3.22 -20.35 7.94
N GLU A 344 3.64 -21.01 9.02
CA GLU A 344 2.74 -21.66 9.98
C GLU A 344 1.85 -20.65 10.71
N TYR A 345 2.42 -19.53 11.12
CA TYR A 345 1.71 -18.45 11.80
C TYR A 345 0.63 -17.85 10.88
N LEU A 346 1.00 -17.42 9.67
CA LEU A 346 0.06 -16.83 8.71
C LEU A 346 -1.02 -17.83 8.28
N ALA A 347 -0.72 -19.13 8.17
CA ALA A 347 -1.73 -20.15 7.90
C ALA A 347 -2.89 -20.12 8.92
N LYS A 348 -2.56 -19.97 10.20
CA LYS A 348 -3.54 -19.97 11.29
C LYS A 348 -4.19 -18.61 11.53
N HIS A 349 -3.42 -17.54 11.37
CA HIS A 349 -3.71 -16.23 11.97
C HIS A 349 -3.93 -15.09 10.96
N LEU A 350 -3.58 -15.28 9.69
CA LEU A 350 -3.91 -14.31 8.64
C LEU A 350 -5.37 -14.48 8.22
N HIS A 351 -6.16 -13.43 8.30
CA HIS A 351 -7.55 -13.42 7.88
C HIS A 351 -7.84 -12.21 6.99
N TRP A 352 -8.87 -12.31 6.14
CA TRP A 352 -9.36 -11.17 5.40
C TRP A 352 -10.88 -11.10 5.39
N LYS A 353 -11.40 -9.87 5.26
CA LYS A 353 -12.82 -9.58 5.14
C LYS A 353 -13.05 -8.63 3.98
N PHE A 354 -14.15 -8.86 3.28
CA PHE A 354 -14.68 -7.92 2.30
C PHE A 354 -15.70 -7.04 3.01
N VAL A 355 -15.46 -5.74 3.03
CA VAL A 355 -16.26 -4.79 3.79
C VAL A 355 -16.79 -3.75 2.82
N GLN A 356 -18.09 -3.81 2.53
CA GLN A 356 -18.77 -2.79 1.75
C GLN A 356 -18.75 -1.46 2.51
N ILE A 357 -18.84 -0.33 1.80
CA ILE A 357 -19.16 0.95 2.44
C ILE A 357 -20.29 0.74 3.41
N GLY A 358 -20.04 1.19 4.63
CA GLY A 358 -20.92 0.95 5.74
C GLY A 358 -20.44 -0.04 6.78
N GLY A 359 -19.38 -0.79 6.53
CA GLY A 359 -18.94 -1.81 7.49
C GLY A 359 -19.67 -3.14 7.34
N LYS A 360 -20.66 -3.23 6.45
CA LYS A 360 -21.32 -4.49 6.13
C LYS A 360 -20.31 -5.45 5.52
N VAL A 361 -20.04 -6.54 6.23
CA VAL A 361 -19.22 -7.64 5.73
C VAL A 361 -19.97 -8.38 4.61
N ARG A 362 -19.27 -8.65 3.51
CA ARG A 362 -19.78 -9.36 2.33
C ARG A 362 -19.12 -10.73 2.21
N PRO A 363 -19.84 -11.77 1.75
CA PRO A 363 -19.27 -13.08 1.51
C PRO A 363 -18.29 -13.03 0.31
N ALA A 364 -17.27 -13.88 0.34
CA ALA A 364 -16.28 -13.97 -0.75
C ALA A 364 -16.90 -14.36 -2.11
N THR A 365 -18.07 -15.00 -2.11
CA THR A 365 -18.83 -15.34 -3.32
C THR A 365 -19.23 -14.11 -4.14
N ASP A 366 -19.31 -12.94 -3.51
CA ASP A 366 -19.58 -11.66 -4.21
C ASP A 366 -18.35 -11.15 -4.99
N PHE A 367 -17.17 -11.75 -4.78
CA PHE A 367 -15.88 -11.33 -5.36
C PHE A 367 -15.20 -12.48 -6.13
N PRO A 368 -15.85 -13.06 -7.15
CA PRO A 368 -15.42 -14.31 -7.78
C PRO A 368 -14.09 -14.22 -8.53
N LYS A 369 -13.63 -13.01 -8.85
CA LYS A 369 -12.35 -12.77 -9.54
C LYS A 369 -11.23 -12.33 -8.61
N THR A 370 -11.49 -12.20 -7.31
CA THR A 370 -10.45 -11.82 -6.35
C THR A 370 -9.48 -12.98 -6.15
N ILE A 371 -8.18 -12.66 -6.20
CA ILE A 371 -7.08 -13.60 -5.97
C ILE A 371 -6.16 -12.98 -4.94
N ILE A 372 -5.88 -13.71 -3.86
CA ILE A 372 -5.02 -13.29 -2.75
C ILE A 372 -3.86 -14.29 -2.65
N SER A 373 -2.63 -13.79 -2.72
CA SER A 373 -1.41 -14.57 -2.54
C SER A 373 -0.52 -13.97 -1.46
N VAL A 374 0.19 -14.82 -0.74
CA VAL A 374 1.27 -14.41 0.17
C VAL A 374 2.60 -14.76 -0.50
N LEU A 375 3.52 -13.80 -0.54
CA LEU A 375 4.87 -14.01 -1.05
C LEU A 375 5.91 -13.82 0.05
N LYS A 376 6.98 -14.60 -0.03
CA LYS A 376 8.24 -14.39 0.70
C LYS A 376 9.30 -13.93 -0.28
N GLY A 377 9.95 -12.81 -0.02
CA GLY A 377 11.16 -12.35 -0.69
C GLY A 377 12.32 -12.18 0.28
N THR A 378 13.32 -11.43 -0.15
CA THR A 378 14.50 -11.08 0.62
C THR A 378 14.73 -9.58 0.48
N GLY A 379 14.90 -8.87 1.61
CA GLY A 379 15.33 -7.48 1.62
C GLY A 379 16.82 -7.37 1.98
N LYS A 380 17.52 -6.42 1.37
CA LYS A 380 18.96 -6.23 1.53
C LYS A 380 19.32 -4.73 1.56
N PRO A 381 20.14 -4.26 2.51
CA PRO A 381 20.66 -2.89 2.49
C PRO A 381 21.56 -2.67 1.26
N GLN A 382 21.54 -1.46 0.70
CA GLN A 382 22.53 -1.08 -0.31
C GLN A 382 23.90 -0.84 0.33
N GLN A 383 24.99 -1.28 -0.33
CA GLN A 383 26.36 -1.11 0.16
C GLN A 383 26.92 0.24 -0.29
N THR A 384 26.54 1.30 0.43
CA THR A 384 26.92 2.68 0.14
C THR A 384 27.26 3.44 1.42
N ASP A 385 28.00 4.53 1.32
CA ASP A 385 28.33 5.39 2.47
C ASP A 385 27.11 6.21 2.96
N LYS A 386 26.09 6.36 2.11
CA LYS A 386 24.79 6.95 2.46
C LYS A 386 23.78 5.85 2.78
N ALA A 387 22.87 6.13 3.70
CA ALA A 387 21.70 5.27 3.93
C ALA A 387 20.71 5.46 2.77
N LEU A 388 20.53 4.43 1.96
CA LEU A 388 19.62 4.43 0.81
C LEU A 388 18.45 3.48 1.03
N PRO A 389 17.35 3.61 0.27
CA PRO A 389 16.26 2.64 0.27
C PRO A 389 16.80 1.24 -0.03
N PRO A 390 16.36 0.20 0.68
CA PRO A 390 16.84 -1.15 0.44
C PRO A 390 16.38 -1.69 -0.91
N VAL A 391 17.04 -2.76 -1.35
CA VAL A 391 16.63 -3.55 -2.52
C VAL A 391 15.91 -4.81 -2.08
N TYR A 392 14.94 -5.23 -2.89
CA TYR A 392 14.11 -6.40 -2.63
C TYR A 392 14.10 -7.32 -3.84
N ALA A 393 14.21 -8.63 -3.60
CA ALA A 393 14.26 -9.63 -4.66
C ALA A 393 13.86 -11.03 -4.12
N GLU A 394 13.99 -12.04 -4.97
CA GLU A 394 13.87 -13.48 -4.65
C GLU A 394 12.50 -13.88 -4.12
N TYR A 395 11.45 -13.26 -4.65
CA TYR A 395 10.09 -13.57 -4.24
C TYR A 395 9.68 -14.96 -4.67
N ARG A 396 8.95 -15.64 -3.79
CA ARG A 396 8.29 -16.92 -4.05
C ARG A 396 6.95 -16.99 -3.31
N PRO A 397 5.96 -17.70 -3.86
CA PRO A 397 4.69 -17.90 -3.16
C PRO A 397 4.85 -18.75 -1.91
N LEU A 398 4.14 -18.36 -0.86
CA LEU A 398 3.79 -19.20 0.28
C LEU A 398 2.33 -19.62 0.12
N TYR A 399 2.07 -20.91 -0.06
CA TYR A 399 0.72 -21.40 -0.36
C TYR A 399 -0.08 -21.72 0.89
N LYS A 400 0.59 -22.19 1.96
CA LYS A 400 -0.06 -22.57 3.21
C LYS A 400 -0.91 -21.45 3.83
N PRO A 401 -0.50 -20.16 3.76
CA PRO A 401 -1.31 -19.05 4.27
C PRO A 401 -2.65 -18.86 3.56
N THR A 402 -2.79 -19.33 2.30
CA THR A 402 -3.92 -19.00 1.42
C THR A 402 -4.71 -20.21 0.93
N GLU A 403 -4.12 -21.40 0.87
CA GLU A 403 -4.69 -22.54 0.12
C GLU A 403 -6.04 -23.06 0.64
N GLN A 404 -6.35 -22.81 1.92
CA GLN A 404 -7.61 -23.22 2.56
C GLN A 404 -8.60 -22.06 2.78
N LYS A 405 -8.33 -20.87 2.22
CA LYS A 405 -9.12 -19.67 2.45
C LYS A 405 -9.73 -19.15 1.15
N ASP A 406 -10.91 -18.54 1.24
CA ASP A 406 -11.63 -18.02 0.07
C ASP A 406 -10.82 -16.97 -0.67
N CYS A 407 -10.86 -17.02 -2.01
CA CYS A 407 -10.02 -16.18 -2.89
C CYS A 407 -8.50 -16.42 -2.77
N GLY A 408 -8.05 -17.32 -1.89
CA GLY A 408 -6.64 -17.62 -1.70
C GLY A 408 -6.04 -18.49 -2.81
N VAL A 409 -4.80 -18.19 -3.21
CA VAL A 409 -4.05 -19.00 -4.16
C VAL A 409 -3.77 -20.39 -3.58
N LYS A 410 -3.95 -21.41 -4.42
CA LYS A 410 -3.67 -22.82 -4.11
C LYS A 410 -2.47 -23.30 -4.91
N LYS A 411 -1.65 -24.16 -4.30
CA LYS A 411 -0.56 -24.84 -5.02
C LYS A 411 -1.13 -25.59 -6.22
N GLY A 412 -0.50 -25.49 -7.39
CA GLY A 412 -0.97 -26.17 -8.60
C GLY A 412 -2.01 -25.41 -9.43
N LYS A 413 -2.41 -24.18 -9.04
CA LYS A 413 -3.51 -23.43 -9.67
C LYS A 413 -3.09 -22.11 -10.34
N GLY A 414 -1.81 -21.95 -10.63
CA GLY A 414 -1.25 -20.70 -11.15
C GLY A 414 -1.17 -19.61 -10.08
N LEU A 415 -0.33 -18.60 -10.31
CA LEU A 415 -0.04 -17.52 -9.38
C LEU A 415 -0.34 -16.19 -10.07
N LEU A 416 -1.06 -15.30 -9.39
CA LEU A 416 -1.40 -13.97 -9.90
C LEU A 416 -2.09 -13.96 -11.28
N GLY A 417 -2.94 -14.96 -11.56
CA GLY A 417 -3.65 -15.04 -12.84
C GLY A 417 -2.80 -15.50 -14.05
N ALA A 418 -1.57 -15.98 -13.82
CA ALA A 418 -0.68 -16.52 -14.85
C ALA A 418 -0.31 -18.01 -14.59
N PRO A 419 0.09 -18.78 -15.63
CA PRO A 419 0.63 -20.12 -15.45
C PRO A 419 1.93 -20.11 -14.61
N GLU A 420 2.16 -21.19 -13.87
CA GLU A 420 2.95 -21.35 -12.63
C GLU A 420 4.37 -20.77 -12.52
N LYS A 421 4.97 -20.25 -13.60
CA LYS A 421 6.33 -19.72 -13.57
C LYS A 421 6.31 -18.21 -13.73
N LEU A 422 6.20 -17.51 -12.60
CA LEU A 422 6.50 -16.08 -12.53
C LEU A 422 8.03 -15.92 -12.43
N SER A 423 8.59 -15.02 -13.24
CA SER A 423 10.00 -14.66 -13.19
C SER A 423 10.20 -13.56 -12.15
N PHE A 424 10.34 -13.94 -10.89
CA PHE A 424 10.72 -12.99 -9.85
C PHE A 424 12.20 -12.63 -9.98
N ARG A 425 12.49 -11.35 -9.77
CA ARG A 425 13.84 -10.76 -9.81
C ARG A 425 14.78 -11.45 -8.81
N THR A 426 16.03 -11.61 -9.17
CA THR A 426 17.15 -11.96 -8.29
C THR A 426 17.98 -10.70 -7.99
N PHE A 427 18.88 -10.75 -7.00
CA PHE A 427 19.78 -9.63 -6.74
C PHE A 427 20.83 -9.40 -7.84
N GLU A 428 20.96 -10.32 -8.81
CA GLU A 428 21.88 -10.22 -9.94
C GLU A 428 21.27 -9.46 -11.14
N ASP A 429 19.94 -9.30 -11.19
CA ASP A 429 19.19 -8.62 -12.26
C ASP A 429 19.10 -7.10 -12.09
#